data_AF-A0A841VAR8-F1
#
_entry.id   AF-A0A841VAR8-F1
#
_cell.length_a   1.000
_cell.length_b   1.000
_cell.length_c   1.000
_cell.angle_alpha   90.00
_cell.angle_beta   90.00
_cell.angle_gamma   90.00
#
_symmetry.space_group_name_H-M   'P 1'
#
loop_
_entity.id
_entity.type
_entity.pdbx_description
1 polymer ?
#
loop_
_entity_poly.entity_id
_entity_poly.type
_entity_poly.pdbx_seq_one_letter_code
_entity_poly.pdbx_strand_id
1 'polypeptide(L)'
;MAGRFEGLSDLEWKLFEDIFPLQQERGRGMPHVPFRYVLNSLLYILISGCRWCDLPRGTIWASKSAAHRWLKRWYEDGTFEHLQARILAIADDKGLINWNYGAVDGSFSPWQGRR
;
A
#
# COMPACT_ATOMS: atom_id res chain seq x y z
N MET A 1 -12.63 -0.50 15.78
CA MET A 1 -11.47 -0.95 14.98
C MET A 1 -11.85 -0.81 13.53
N ALA A 2 -10.99 -0.23 12.69
CA ALA A 2 -11.20 -0.29 11.24
C ALA A 2 -11.31 -1.77 10.83
N GLY A 3 -12.26 -2.09 9.95
CA GLY A 3 -12.48 -3.46 9.48
C GLY A 3 -11.25 -4.03 8.78
N ARG A 4 -11.29 -5.34 8.48
CA ARG A 4 -10.26 -5.99 7.67
C ARG A 4 -10.15 -5.28 6.32
N PHE A 5 -8.94 -5.00 5.85
CA PHE A 5 -8.72 -4.45 4.51
C PHE A 5 -9.00 -5.53 3.45
N GLU A 6 -9.97 -5.27 2.57
CA GLU A 6 -10.41 -6.21 1.52
C GLU A 6 -9.94 -5.82 0.11
N GLY A 7 -9.09 -4.79 0.02
CA GLY A 7 -8.66 -4.19 -1.24
C GLY A 7 -9.34 -2.85 -1.48
N LEU A 8 -8.74 -2.04 -2.35
CA LEU A 8 -9.29 -0.75 -2.74
C LEU A 8 -10.57 -0.94 -3.55
N SER A 9 -11.61 -0.19 -3.23
CA SER A 9 -12.78 0.04 -4.08
C SER A 9 -12.40 0.80 -5.35
N ASP A 10 -13.31 0.88 -6.33
CA ASP A 10 -13.06 1.62 -7.56
C ASP A 10 -12.88 3.12 -7.32
N LEU A 11 -13.59 3.67 -6.33
CA LEU A 11 -13.45 5.08 -5.94
C LEU A 11 -12.12 5.36 -5.26
N GLU A 12 -11.67 4.47 -4.37
CA GLU A 12 -10.37 4.63 -3.72
C GLU A 12 -9.22 4.42 -4.71
N TRP A 13 -9.39 3.53 -5.70
CA TRP A 13 -8.40 3.33 -6.75
C TRP A 13 -8.15 4.59 -7.58
N LYS A 14 -9.21 5.38 -7.86
CA LYS A 14 -9.09 6.66 -8.57
C LYS A 14 -8.19 7.68 -7.88
N LEU A 15 -7.91 7.51 -6.58
CA LEU A 15 -6.96 8.38 -5.87
C LEU A 15 -5.51 8.11 -6.27
N PHE A 16 -5.21 6.96 -6.86
CA PHE A 16 -3.84 6.51 -7.11
C PHE A 16 -3.54 6.23 -8.58
N GLU A 17 -4.55 6.01 -9.42
CA GLU A 17 -4.35 5.55 -10.79
C GLU A 17 -3.47 6.48 -11.64
N ASP A 18 -3.48 7.79 -11.35
CA ASP A 18 -2.68 8.83 -12.00
C ASP A 18 -1.20 8.83 -11.63
N ILE A 19 -0.84 8.20 -10.52
CA ILE A 19 0.57 8.12 -10.06
C ILE A 19 1.35 7.08 -10.86
N PHE A 20 0.67 6.04 -11.33
CA PHE A 20 1.36 4.93 -11.97
C PHE A 20 1.71 5.26 -13.44
N PRO A 21 2.91 4.88 -13.89
CA PRO A 21 3.25 4.99 -15.31
C PRO A 21 2.26 4.14 -16.13
N LEU A 22 1.96 4.55 -17.36
CA LEU A 22 1.17 3.72 -18.26
C LEU A 22 1.81 2.34 -18.38
N GLN A 23 1.01 1.28 -18.15
CA GLN A 23 1.49 -0.08 -18.29
C GLN A 23 1.96 -0.28 -19.74
N GLN A 24 3.27 -0.43 -19.92
CA GLN A 24 3.83 -0.71 -21.24
C GLN A 24 3.34 -2.09 -21.69
N GLU A 25 2.72 -2.12 -22.87
CA GLU A 25 2.37 -3.37 -23.53
C GLU A 25 3.66 -4.15 -23.82
N ARG A 26 3.78 -5.33 -23.22
CA ARG A 26 4.87 -6.24 -23.58
C ARG A 26 4.51 -6.95 -24.88
N GLY A 27 5.35 -6.77 -25.91
CA GLY A 27 5.18 -7.48 -27.19
C GLY A 27 5.28 -9.01 -27.09
N ARG A 28 5.94 -9.57 -26.06
CA ARG A 28 6.00 -11.02 -25.78
C ARG A 28 6.04 -11.31 -24.27
N GLY A 29 5.33 -12.36 -23.83
CA GLY A 29 5.31 -12.85 -22.45
C GLY A 29 4.00 -12.58 -21.70
N MET A 30 3.90 -13.06 -20.45
CA MET A 30 2.72 -12.83 -19.60
C MET A 30 2.56 -11.31 -19.32
N PRO A 31 1.35 -10.75 -19.46
CA PRO A 31 1.09 -9.36 -19.15
C PRO A 31 1.51 -8.99 -17.72
N HIS A 32 1.82 -7.72 -17.51
CA HIS A 32 2.14 -7.22 -16.18
C HIS A 32 0.95 -7.40 -15.24
N VAL A 33 1.23 -7.74 -13.98
CA VAL A 33 0.22 -7.73 -12.92
C VAL A 33 -0.38 -6.32 -12.84
N PRO A 34 -1.71 -6.16 -12.81
CA PRO A 34 -2.36 -4.86 -12.65
C PRO A 34 -1.80 -4.11 -11.43
N PHE A 35 -1.49 -2.83 -11.57
CA PHE A 35 -0.90 -2.04 -10.47
C PHE A 35 -1.80 -1.94 -9.25
N ARG A 36 -3.12 -1.93 -9.45
CA ARG A 36 -4.10 -2.03 -8.36
C ARG A 36 -3.88 -3.28 -7.51
N TYR A 37 -3.54 -4.40 -8.12
CA TYR A 37 -3.36 -5.65 -7.37
C TYR A 37 -2.05 -5.63 -6.58
N VAL A 38 -1.03 -5.00 -7.15
CA VAL A 38 0.24 -4.73 -6.44
C VAL A 38 -0.02 -3.81 -5.24
N LEU A 39 -0.72 -2.69 -5.45
CA LEU A 39 -1.02 -1.73 -4.39
C LEU A 39 -1.90 -2.36 -3.30
N ASN A 40 -2.96 -3.10 -3.66
CA ASN A 40 -3.77 -3.87 -2.72
C ASN A 40 -2.90 -4.79 -1.85
N SER A 41 -2.00 -5.55 -2.48
CA SER A 41 -1.12 -6.45 -1.75
C SER A 41 -0.18 -5.73 -0.78
N LEU A 42 0.38 -4.59 -1.19
CA LEU A 42 1.25 -3.79 -0.34
C LEU A 42 0.49 -3.16 0.83
N LEU A 43 -0.67 -2.55 0.58
CA LEU A 43 -1.52 -1.99 1.61
C LEU A 43 -1.97 -3.05 2.61
N TYR A 44 -2.34 -4.25 2.15
CA TYR A 44 -2.70 -5.35 3.06
C TYR A 44 -1.55 -5.69 4.01
N ILE A 45 -0.33 -5.84 3.50
CA ILE A 45 0.85 -6.13 4.32
C ILE A 45 1.14 -4.99 5.30
N LEU A 46 1.08 -3.74 4.84
CA LEU A 46 1.37 -2.56 5.66
C LEU A 46 0.32 -2.35 6.77
N ILE A 47 -0.95 -2.60 6.48
CA ILE A 47 -2.06 -2.46 7.45
C ILE A 47 -2.05 -3.61 8.46
N SER A 48 -1.84 -4.85 8.00
CA SER A 48 -1.94 -6.05 8.86
C SER A 48 -0.64 -6.42 9.58
N GLY A 49 0.51 -5.97 9.08
CA GLY A 49 1.83 -6.41 9.55
C GLY A 49 2.12 -7.89 9.25
N CYS A 50 1.37 -8.53 8.36
CA CYS A 50 1.54 -9.96 8.07
C CYS A 50 2.86 -10.26 7.34
N ARG A 51 3.32 -11.52 7.39
CA ARG A 51 4.45 -11.95 6.56
C ARG A 51 4.05 -11.97 5.09
N TRP A 52 5.01 -11.80 4.19
CA TRP A 52 4.81 -11.91 2.74
C TRP A 52 4.19 -13.24 2.28
N CYS A 53 4.45 -14.35 3.00
CA CYS A 53 3.85 -15.65 2.69
C CYS A 53 2.36 -15.76 3.08
N ASP A 54 1.89 -14.89 3.96
CA ASP A 54 0.51 -14.84 4.45
C ASP A 54 -0.36 -13.86 3.64
N LEU A 55 0.21 -13.24 2.61
CA LEU A 55 -0.52 -12.38 1.68
C LEU A 55 -1.71 -13.16 1.06
N PRO A 56 -2.93 -12.58 1.04
CA PRO A 56 -4.09 -13.23 0.45
C PRO A 56 -3.84 -13.64 -1.00
N ARG A 57 -4.39 -14.80 -1.38
CA ARG A 57 -4.43 -15.27 -2.75
C ARG A 57 -5.80 -14.97 -3.33
N GLY A 58 -5.88 -14.61 -4.60
CA GLY A 58 -7.16 -14.35 -5.27
C GLY A 58 -6.99 -13.47 -6.50
N THR A 59 -8.12 -13.08 -7.09
CA THR A 59 -8.18 -12.37 -8.37
C THR A 59 -7.86 -10.89 -8.28
N ILE A 60 -7.80 -10.31 -7.07
CA ILE A 60 -7.52 -8.89 -6.82
C ILE A 60 -6.16 -8.64 -6.14
N TRP A 61 -5.37 -9.70 -5.95
CA TRP A 61 -4.11 -9.69 -5.22
C TRP A 61 -2.95 -10.06 -6.14
N ALA A 62 -1.82 -9.36 -6.01
CA ALA A 62 -0.58 -9.76 -6.66
C ALA A 62 0.04 -10.97 -5.91
N SER A 63 0.87 -11.74 -6.61
CA SER A 63 1.70 -12.74 -5.93
C SER A 63 2.74 -12.05 -5.04
N LYS A 64 3.18 -12.70 -3.95
CA LYS A 64 4.20 -12.14 -3.04
C LYS A 64 5.46 -11.67 -3.78
N SER A 65 5.89 -12.42 -4.79
CA SER A 65 7.09 -12.12 -5.58
C SER A 65 6.86 -10.95 -6.53
N ALA A 66 5.68 -10.83 -7.13
CA ALA A 66 5.33 -9.69 -7.96
C ALA A 66 5.20 -8.40 -7.13
N ALA A 67 4.52 -8.47 -5.98
CA ALA A 67 4.37 -7.34 -5.07
C ALA A 67 5.73 -6.83 -4.58
N HIS A 68 6.59 -7.73 -4.09
CA HIS A 68 7.94 -7.34 -3.62
C HIS A 68 8.81 -6.76 -4.75
N ARG A 69 8.76 -7.34 -5.95
CA ARG A 69 9.51 -6.83 -7.11
C ARG A 69 9.05 -5.43 -7.51
N TRP A 70 7.74 -5.17 -7.52
CA TRP A 70 7.22 -3.85 -7.86
C TRP A 70 7.46 -2.83 -6.76
N LEU A 71 7.36 -3.21 -5.48
CA LEU A 71 7.77 -2.33 -4.38
C LEU A 71 9.20 -1.83 -4.56
N LYS A 72 10.14 -2.74 -4.85
CA LYS A 72 11.54 -2.37 -5.10
C LYS A 72 11.67 -1.37 -6.26
N ARG A 73 10.98 -1.63 -7.38
CA ARG A 73 11.01 -0.73 -8.55
C ARG A 73 10.42 0.64 -8.24
N TRP A 74 9.26 0.66 -7.58
CA TRP A 74 8.57 1.89 -7.21
C TRP A 74 9.35 2.74 -6.21
N TYR A 75 10.16 2.09 -5.38
CA TYR A 75 11.09 2.80 -4.51
C TYR A 75 12.28 3.37 -5.29
N GLU A 76 12.78 2.65 -6.30
CA GLU A 76 13.90 3.11 -7.15
C GLU A 76 13.48 4.24 -8.11
N ASP A 77 12.24 4.23 -8.59
CA ASP A 77 11.73 5.19 -9.58
C ASP A 77 10.94 6.37 -8.97
N GLY A 78 10.75 6.39 -7.65
CA GLY A 78 10.05 7.45 -6.94
C GLY A 78 8.53 7.26 -6.82
N THR A 79 7.93 6.26 -7.48
CA THR A 79 6.47 6.02 -7.45
C THR A 79 5.97 5.80 -6.02
N PHE A 80 6.74 5.11 -5.18
CA PHE A 80 6.34 4.80 -3.81
C PHE A 80 6.27 6.07 -2.94
N GLU A 81 7.20 6.99 -3.12
CA GLU A 81 7.25 8.29 -2.45
C GLU A 81 6.05 9.15 -2.83
N HIS A 82 5.65 9.14 -4.11
CA HIS A 82 4.44 9.85 -4.56
C HIS A 82 3.16 9.25 -3.95
N LEU A 83 3.07 7.92 -3.86
CA LEU A 83 1.96 7.24 -3.17
C LEU A 83 1.90 7.64 -1.69
N GLN A 84 3.04 7.59 -1.00
CA GLN A 84 3.13 7.96 0.42
C GLN A 84 2.73 9.43 0.63
N ALA A 85 3.28 10.35 -0.16
CA ALA A 85 2.97 11.77 -0.08
C ALA A 85 1.48 12.04 -0.30
N ARG A 86 0.83 11.35 -1.25
CA ARG A 86 -0.61 11.49 -1.46
C ARG A 86 -1.44 11.02 -0.28
N ILE A 87 -1.11 9.87 0.30
CA ILE A 87 -1.82 9.38 1.50
C ILE A 87 -1.65 10.35 2.66
N LEU A 88 -0.42 10.85 2.87
CA LEU A 88 -0.14 11.83 3.93
C LEU A 88 -0.91 13.14 3.71
N ALA A 89 -0.96 13.66 2.49
CA ALA A 89 -1.72 14.86 2.17
C ALA A 89 -3.23 14.69 2.43
N ILE A 90 -3.81 13.55 2.03
CA ILE A 90 -5.22 13.24 2.31
C ILE A 90 -5.47 13.13 3.82
N ALA A 91 -4.54 12.53 4.57
CA ALA A 91 -4.67 12.38 6.00
C ALA A 91 -4.52 13.72 6.74
N ASP A 92 -3.62 14.60 6.27
CA ASP A 92 -3.44 15.96 6.79
C ASP A 92 -4.69 16.82 6.56
N ASP A 93 -5.22 16.84 5.34
CA ASP A 93 -6.46 17.54 4.99
C ASP A 93 -7.66 17.09 5.86
N LYS A 94 -7.68 15.81 6.22
CA LYS A 94 -8.69 15.23 7.12
C LYS A 94 -8.40 15.41 8.61
N GLY A 95 -7.29 16.07 8.98
CA GLY A 95 -6.89 16.26 10.38
C GLY A 95 -6.54 14.95 11.10
N LEU A 96 -6.13 13.91 10.36
CA LEU A 96 -5.76 12.60 10.91
C LEU A 96 -4.29 12.54 11.35
N ILE A 97 -3.48 13.54 10.99
CA ILE A 97 -2.07 13.63 11.36
C ILE A 97 -1.89 14.72 12.42
N ASN A 98 -1.24 14.38 13.53
CA ASN A 98 -0.77 15.36 14.51
C ASN A 98 0.73 15.59 14.32
N TRP A 99 1.09 16.65 13.61
CA TRP A 99 2.50 17.00 13.32
C TRP A 99 3.32 17.39 14.54
N ASN A 100 2.69 17.75 15.67
CA ASN A 100 3.40 18.07 16.91
C ASN A 100 3.96 16.82 17.61
N TYR A 101 3.60 15.63 17.14
CA TYR A 101 4.03 14.36 17.72
C TYR A 101 4.60 13.43 16.65
N GLY A 102 5.92 13.25 16.65
CA GLY A 102 6.62 12.32 15.78
C GLY A 102 7.26 11.19 16.57
N ALA A 103 6.75 9.97 16.43
CA ALA A 103 7.41 8.77 16.96
C ALA A 103 8.33 8.19 15.88
N VAL A 104 9.64 8.38 16.03
CA VAL A 104 10.65 7.92 15.05
C VAL A 104 10.89 6.40 15.15
N ASP A 105 10.74 5.82 16.33
CA ASP A 105 10.95 4.41 16.63
C ASP A 105 9.72 3.75 17.29
N GLY A 106 8.53 4.28 17.03
CA GLY A 106 7.29 3.85 17.67
C GLY A 106 7.05 2.35 17.52
N SER A 107 7.28 1.59 18.59
CA SER A 107 6.75 0.24 18.73
C SER A 107 5.36 0.34 19.34
N PHE A 108 4.32 -0.03 18.57
CA PHE A 108 2.97 -0.10 19.10
C PHE A 108 2.90 -1.24 20.12
N SER A 109 2.89 -0.91 21.41
CA SER A 109 2.55 -1.85 22.48
C SER A 109 1.15 -1.50 23.00
N PRO A 110 0.14 -2.37 22.83
CA PRO A 110 -1.23 -2.10 23.27
C PRO A 110 -1.40 -2.14 24.80
N TRP A 111 -0.32 -2.05 25.58
CA TRP A 111 -0.37 -2.18 27.03
C TRP A 111 -1.03 -0.94 27.66
N GLN A 112 -2.28 -1.10 28.08
CA GLN A 112 -2.93 -0.17 29.01
C GLN A 112 -2.75 -0.70 30.43
N GLY A 113 -1.89 -0.04 31.20
CA GLY A 113 -1.68 -0.34 32.60
C GLY A 113 -2.97 -0.21 33.41
N ARG A 114 -3.27 -1.23 34.21
CA ARG A 114 -4.37 -1.22 35.19
C ARG A 114 -4.09 -0.12 36.23
N ARG A 115 -5.05 0.78 36.42
CA ARG A 115 -5.23 1.53 37.68
C ARG A 115 -6.11 0.73 38.62
#